data_AF-A0A4U8S7Q2-F1
#
_entry.id   AF-A0A4U8S7Q2-F1
#
_cell.length_a   1.000
_cell.length_b   1.000
_cell.length_c   1.000
_cell.angle_alpha   90.00
_cell.angle_beta   90.00
_cell.angle_gamma   90.00
#
_symmetry.space_group_name_H-M   'P 1'
#
loop_
_entity.id
_entity.type
_entity.pdbx_description
1 polymer ?
#
loop_
_entity_poly.entity_id
_entity_poly.type
_entity_poly.pdbx_seq_one_letter_code
_entity_poly.pdbx_strand_id
1 'polypeptide(L)'
;MPKENLHLLILYNPYYQSDVIESHLEILKREGKVAFGKVKSKLRQNVQSPHIEMKSLEVRTSDSINAQSTESASLDSQYMEISRESKLVDSQSLSLESLEKSISPINPLQLFLSDYANLFVCKITHISPTPSATAPMYYAQKGLDVEWWFCIEDIRELVRNDFVRLRDYFLPNFTTPHNGNRTYALYGNDYTYPLFVRMKDEKDYFETCEIAHYHHIFKSQEQINMRHTLTNYVFAERLTHSMHPDTMDNLISAELEYQANKDNPLYDSTGIILWYAKSMEQEIEAFVRILLGGLTHQNPEILDINLKETTLSQWLKKECDYHLNIGSLGFLLRHILVRKTLESWRNDMPHKRDENPHKATKTRHEIYQFVCFTLPSFIERMQSIRNPAAHLSKPKIAEANVLRKMILGIEGSNILVDMLIAKEVLQQKDFSFFLPCDKSCRKGRVEYK
;
A
#
# COMPACT_ATOMS: atom_id res chain seq x y z
N MET A 1 6.97 8.42 -16.74
CA MET A 1 5.62 7.82 -16.77
C MET A 1 5.22 7.63 -15.31
N PRO A 2 4.11 8.19 -14.81
CA PRO A 2 3.65 7.85 -13.48
C PRO A 2 3.45 6.34 -13.41
N LYS A 3 3.98 5.70 -12.37
CA LYS A 3 3.72 4.29 -12.06
C LYS A 3 2.20 4.15 -12.10
N GLU A 4 1.66 3.40 -13.06
CA GLU A 4 0.26 3.05 -12.92
C GLU A 4 0.20 2.22 -11.63
N ASN A 5 -0.64 2.64 -10.67
CA ASN A 5 -0.85 2.00 -9.36
C ASN A 5 -1.53 0.63 -9.51
N LEU A 6 -1.02 -0.18 -10.41
CA LEU A 6 -1.52 -1.46 -10.85
C LEU A 6 -0.74 -2.54 -10.13
N HIS A 7 -1.49 -3.45 -9.52
CA HIS A 7 -0.99 -4.58 -8.78
C HIS A 7 -1.74 -5.83 -9.24
N LEU A 8 -1.29 -6.99 -8.78
CA LEU A 8 -1.97 -8.26 -9.03
C LEU A 8 -2.49 -8.84 -7.73
N LEU A 9 -3.64 -9.49 -7.81
CA LEU A 9 -4.16 -10.37 -6.77
C LEU A 9 -4.25 -11.78 -7.35
N ILE A 10 -3.79 -12.79 -6.61
CA ILE A 10 -3.97 -14.20 -6.94
C ILE A 10 -4.59 -14.90 -5.74
N LEU A 11 -5.63 -15.68 -6.01
CA LEU A 11 -6.07 -16.71 -5.08
C LEU A 11 -5.25 -17.97 -5.27
N TYR A 12 -4.44 -18.29 -4.28
CA TYR A 12 -3.73 -19.57 -4.27
C TYR A 12 -4.62 -20.63 -3.62
N ASN A 13 -4.49 -21.85 -4.09
CA ASN A 13 -5.36 -22.93 -3.65
C ASN A 13 -4.56 -23.89 -2.74
N PRO A 14 -4.87 -23.95 -1.44
CA PRO A 14 -4.21 -24.87 -0.51
C PRO A 14 -4.49 -26.35 -0.81
N TYR A 15 -5.50 -26.67 -1.64
CA TYR A 15 -5.69 -28.04 -2.12
C TYR A 15 -4.55 -28.53 -3.02
N TYR A 16 -3.80 -27.64 -3.67
CA TYR A 16 -2.63 -28.04 -4.45
C TYR A 16 -1.47 -28.46 -3.56
N GLN A 17 -1.31 -27.83 -2.41
CA GLN A 17 -0.30 -28.14 -1.39
C GLN A 17 -0.71 -27.44 -0.11
N SER A 18 -0.69 -28.11 1.05
CA SER A 18 -1.14 -27.53 2.31
C SER A 18 -0.20 -26.44 2.85
N ASP A 19 1.08 -26.53 2.52
CA ASP A 19 2.17 -25.67 2.96
C ASP A 19 2.69 -24.80 1.81
N VAL A 20 1.79 -24.26 0.96
CA VAL A 20 2.17 -23.47 -0.23
C VAL A 20 3.19 -22.39 0.15
N ILE A 21 2.87 -21.55 1.14
CA ILE A 21 3.67 -20.38 1.46
C ILE A 21 4.99 -20.80 2.13
N GLU A 22 4.95 -21.78 3.02
CA GLU A 22 6.09 -22.36 3.71
C GLU A 22 7.11 -22.93 2.72
N SER A 23 6.65 -23.76 1.77
CA SER A 23 7.50 -24.34 0.71
C SER A 23 8.21 -23.27 -0.12
N HIS A 24 7.55 -22.16 -0.44
CA HIS A 24 8.20 -21.05 -1.15
C HIS A 24 9.15 -20.27 -0.23
N LEU A 25 8.79 -20.11 1.04
CA LEU A 25 9.58 -19.39 2.03
C LEU A 25 10.91 -20.09 2.32
N GLU A 26 10.94 -21.41 2.36
CA GLU A 26 12.17 -22.19 2.52
C GLU A 26 13.19 -21.90 1.41
N ILE A 27 12.73 -21.87 0.17
CA ILE A 27 13.57 -21.53 -0.99
C ILE A 27 14.00 -20.08 -0.91
N LEU A 28 13.07 -19.17 -0.61
CA LEU A 28 13.35 -17.74 -0.53
C LEU A 28 14.40 -17.41 0.54
N LYS A 29 14.33 -18.05 1.72
CA LYS A 29 15.34 -17.91 2.78
C LYS A 29 16.72 -18.45 2.39
N ARG A 30 16.76 -19.46 1.51
CA ARG A 30 18.01 -20.08 1.04
C ARG A 30 18.65 -19.30 -0.12
N GLU A 31 17.83 -18.80 -1.04
CA GLU A 31 18.28 -18.32 -2.36
C GLU A 31 18.03 -16.83 -2.59
N GLY A 32 17.31 -16.15 -1.69
CA GLY A 32 16.93 -14.74 -1.82
C GLY A 32 15.89 -14.45 -2.90
N LYS A 33 15.48 -15.47 -3.66
CA LYS A 33 14.39 -15.41 -4.64
C LYS A 33 13.69 -16.77 -4.78
N VAL A 34 12.42 -16.78 -5.18
CA VAL A 34 11.64 -17.99 -5.43
C VAL A 34 10.63 -17.76 -6.56
N ALA A 35 10.39 -18.77 -7.39
CA ALA A 35 9.35 -18.72 -8.41
C ALA A 35 8.00 -19.22 -7.85
N PHE A 36 6.96 -18.41 -8.02
CA PHE A 36 5.57 -18.76 -7.72
C PHE A 36 4.80 -18.96 -9.03
N GLY A 37 4.11 -20.09 -9.18
CA GLY A 37 3.41 -20.46 -10.40
C GLY A 37 1.90 -20.30 -10.30
N LYS A 38 1.28 -19.54 -11.21
CA LYS A 38 -0.18 -19.57 -11.38
C LYS A 38 -0.58 -20.82 -12.15
N VAL A 39 -1.10 -21.81 -11.42
CA VAL A 39 -1.62 -23.06 -12.01
C VAL A 39 -2.88 -22.78 -12.84
N LYS A 40 -2.97 -23.39 -14.02
CA LYS A 40 -4.16 -23.35 -14.88
C LYS A 40 -5.32 -24.10 -14.23
N SER A 41 -6.52 -23.53 -14.33
CA SER A 41 -7.73 -24.22 -13.85
C SER A 41 -8.12 -25.31 -14.83
N LYS A 42 -8.26 -26.56 -14.35
CA LYS A 42 -8.78 -27.68 -15.15
C LYS A 42 -10.22 -27.44 -15.65
N LEU A 43 -11.00 -26.61 -14.94
CA LEU A 43 -12.37 -26.25 -15.35
C LEU A 43 -12.39 -25.36 -16.60
N ARG A 44 -11.31 -24.63 -16.88
CA ARG A 44 -11.19 -23.81 -18.10
C ARG A 44 -10.90 -24.63 -19.36
N GLN A 45 -10.44 -25.88 -19.22
CA GLN A 45 -10.13 -26.75 -20.37
C GLN A 45 -11.39 -27.26 -21.09
N ASN A 46 -12.55 -27.24 -20.45
CA ASN A 46 -13.81 -27.75 -21.02
C ASN A 46 -14.66 -26.68 -21.72
N VAL A 47 -14.22 -25.42 -21.80
CA VAL A 47 -14.88 -24.39 -22.60
C VAL A 47 -14.20 -24.35 -23.97
N GLN A 48 -14.47 -25.37 -24.80
CA GLN A 48 -14.28 -25.24 -26.24
C GLN A 48 -15.27 -24.19 -26.73
N SER A 49 -14.76 -23.14 -27.38
CA SER A 49 -15.56 -22.15 -28.10
C SER A 49 -16.62 -22.86 -28.96
N PRO A 50 -17.91 -22.51 -28.88
CA PRO A 50 -18.86 -23.02 -29.86
C PRO A 50 -18.53 -22.35 -31.20
N HIS A 51 -17.77 -23.06 -32.03
CA HIS A 51 -17.73 -22.78 -33.46
C HIS A 51 -19.15 -22.95 -33.98
N ILE A 52 -19.83 -21.83 -34.21
CA ILE A 52 -21.06 -21.81 -35.00
C ILE A 52 -20.63 -22.07 -36.45
N GLU A 53 -20.73 -23.31 -36.89
CA GLU A 53 -20.78 -23.64 -38.32
C GLU A 53 -22.09 -23.10 -38.90
N MET A 54 -22.01 -21.98 -39.63
CA MET A 54 -23.11 -21.54 -40.48
C MET A 54 -23.22 -22.47 -41.70
N LYS A 55 -24.15 -23.42 -41.65
CA LYS A 55 -24.66 -24.06 -42.86
C LYS A 55 -25.53 -23.06 -43.63
N SER A 56 -25.08 -22.75 -44.83
CA SER A 56 -25.81 -22.01 -45.86
C SER A 56 -27.15 -22.68 -46.18
N LEU A 57 -28.26 -21.96 -46.01
CA LEU A 57 -29.55 -22.29 -46.62
C LEU A 57 -29.91 -21.16 -47.59
N GLU A 58 -30.00 -21.53 -48.86
CA GLU A 58 -30.27 -20.68 -50.00
C GLU A 58 -31.68 -20.09 -49.94
N VAL A 59 -31.76 -18.78 -50.20
CA VAL A 59 -33.00 -18.04 -50.42
C VAL A 59 -33.52 -18.37 -51.82
N ARG A 60 -34.76 -18.87 -51.91
CA ARG A 60 -35.63 -18.64 -53.07
C ARG A 60 -36.94 -18.01 -52.60
N THR A 61 -37.36 -17.05 -53.40
CA THR A 61 -38.25 -15.92 -53.13
C THR A 61 -39.74 -16.24 -53.16
N SER A 62 -40.47 -15.39 -52.44
CA SER A 62 -41.80 -14.80 -52.72
C SER A 62 -43.01 -15.73 -52.89
N ASP A 63 -43.99 -15.60 -51.98
CA ASP A 63 -45.24 -14.90 -52.30
C ASP A 63 -46.09 -14.58 -51.05
N SER A 64 -46.87 -13.52 -51.20
CA SER A 64 -47.70 -12.76 -50.26
C SER A 64 -48.84 -13.52 -49.56
N ILE A 65 -49.26 -13.07 -48.36
CA ILE A 65 -50.60 -12.50 -48.02
C ILE A 65 -50.76 -12.26 -46.50
N ASN A 66 -51.34 -11.10 -46.17
CA ASN A 66 -52.00 -10.58 -44.95
C ASN A 66 -52.26 -11.51 -43.75
N ALA A 67 -52.01 -11.01 -42.52
CA ALA A 67 -53.02 -10.43 -41.60
C ALA A 67 -52.60 -10.52 -40.12
N GLN A 68 -52.64 -9.36 -39.45
CA GLN A 68 -53.02 -9.08 -38.06
C GLN A 68 -52.31 -9.73 -36.84
N SER A 69 -52.07 -8.82 -35.88
CA SER A 69 -51.99 -8.97 -34.42
C SER A 69 -50.61 -9.19 -33.75
N THR A 70 -50.06 -8.04 -33.33
CA THR A 70 -49.60 -7.67 -31.96
C THR A 70 -48.49 -8.43 -31.22
N GLU A 71 -47.60 -7.59 -30.65
CA GLU A 71 -46.69 -7.81 -29.52
C GLU A 71 -45.36 -8.55 -29.76
N SER A 72 -44.32 -7.78 -30.12
CA SER A 72 -42.96 -7.92 -29.54
C SER A 72 -42.03 -6.84 -30.09
N ALA A 73 -42.05 -5.64 -29.50
CA ALA A 73 -41.08 -4.59 -29.78
C ALA A 73 -40.55 -4.02 -28.46
N SER A 74 -39.78 -4.81 -27.72
CA SER A 74 -39.03 -4.30 -26.56
C SER A 74 -37.77 -5.09 -26.16
N LEU A 75 -37.31 -6.08 -26.94
CA LEU A 75 -36.13 -6.89 -26.57
C LEU A 75 -34.90 -6.67 -27.47
N ASP A 76 -35.06 -6.21 -28.71
CA ASP A 76 -33.92 -6.06 -29.63
C ASP A 76 -33.18 -4.71 -29.49
N SER A 77 -33.80 -3.70 -28.90
CA SER A 77 -33.15 -2.40 -28.64
C SER A 77 -32.16 -2.49 -27.47
N GLN A 78 -32.43 -3.35 -26.49
CA GLN A 78 -31.60 -3.48 -25.28
C GLN A 78 -30.30 -4.26 -25.56
N TYR A 79 -30.31 -5.22 -26.50
CA TYR A 79 -29.11 -5.99 -26.88
C TYR A 79 -28.17 -5.25 -27.84
N MET A 80 -28.66 -4.26 -28.58
CA MET A 80 -27.84 -3.40 -29.45
C MET A 80 -27.20 -2.20 -28.72
N GLU A 81 -27.77 -1.75 -27.59
CA GLU A 81 -27.19 -0.68 -26.76
C GLU A 81 -26.08 -1.20 -25.83
N ILE A 82 -26.22 -2.40 -25.27
CA ILE A 82 -25.17 -3.06 -24.46
C ILE A 82 -23.92 -3.38 -25.32
N SER A 83 -24.10 -3.55 -26.63
CA SER A 83 -23.02 -3.84 -27.57
C SER A 83 -22.30 -2.60 -28.11
N ARG A 84 -22.82 -1.39 -27.84
CA ARG A 84 -22.24 -0.11 -28.32
C ARG A 84 -21.54 0.71 -27.23
N GLU A 85 -21.93 0.57 -25.96
CA GLU A 85 -21.19 1.21 -24.85
C GLU A 85 -19.84 0.54 -24.52
N SER A 86 -19.56 -0.65 -25.09
CA SER A 86 -18.28 -1.35 -24.92
C SER A 86 -17.16 -0.89 -25.88
N LYS A 87 -17.39 0.15 -26.69
CA LYS A 87 -16.42 0.61 -27.71
C LYS A 87 -15.87 2.02 -27.53
N LEU A 88 -16.04 2.64 -26.37
CA LEU A 88 -15.40 3.93 -26.05
C LEU A 88 -14.77 3.92 -24.66
N VAL A 89 -13.72 3.10 -24.49
CA VAL A 89 -12.63 3.42 -23.56
C VAL A 89 -11.31 3.09 -24.27
N ASP A 90 -10.65 4.15 -24.73
CA ASP A 90 -9.30 4.12 -25.26
C ASP A 90 -8.34 3.87 -24.08
N SER A 91 -7.83 2.65 -23.96
CA SER A 91 -6.71 2.32 -23.06
C SER A 91 -5.93 1.17 -23.66
N GLN A 92 -4.62 1.33 -23.85
CA GLN A 92 -3.70 0.24 -24.13
C GLN A 92 -4.05 -0.97 -23.24
N SER A 93 -4.37 -2.10 -23.84
CA SER A 93 -4.93 -3.26 -23.14
C SER A 93 -3.96 -3.74 -22.06
N LEU A 94 -4.27 -3.46 -20.79
CA LEU A 94 -3.53 -3.98 -19.64
C LEU A 94 -3.51 -5.50 -19.77
N SER A 95 -2.32 -6.07 -19.99
CA SER A 95 -2.11 -7.50 -20.19
C SER A 95 -0.85 -7.94 -19.42
N LEU A 96 -0.73 -9.24 -19.14
CA LEU A 96 0.44 -9.76 -18.43
C LEU A 96 1.72 -9.59 -19.26
N GLU A 97 1.63 -9.70 -20.58
CA GLU A 97 2.73 -9.47 -21.52
C GLU A 97 3.19 -8.00 -21.53
N SER A 98 2.26 -7.08 -21.30
CA SER A 98 2.58 -5.65 -21.16
C SER A 98 3.26 -5.38 -19.81
N LEU A 99 2.78 -6.03 -18.75
CA LEU A 99 3.40 -5.94 -17.41
C LEU A 99 4.81 -6.53 -17.39
N GLU A 100 5.03 -7.69 -17.99
CA GLU A 100 6.35 -8.35 -18.10
C GLU A 100 7.44 -7.39 -18.59
N LYS A 101 7.13 -6.54 -19.57
CA LYS A 101 8.07 -5.56 -20.14
C LYS A 101 8.34 -4.36 -19.22
N SER A 102 7.48 -4.10 -18.25
CA SER A 102 7.54 -2.92 -17.37
C SER A 102 8.16 -3.19 -16.00
N ILE A 103 8.18 -4.46 -15.57
CA ILE A 103 8.64 -4.89 -14.26
C ILE A 103 10.15 -5.11 -14.28
N SER A 104 10.82 -4.63 -13.25
CA SER A 104 12.26 -4.81 -13.06
C SER A 104 12.62 -4.73 -11.57
N PRO A 105 13.86 -5.06 -11.17
CA PRO A 105 14.28 -4.89 -9.78
C PRO A 105 14.14 -3.45 -9.24
N ILE A 106 14.31 -2.44 -10.10
CA ILE A 106 14.14 -1.01 -9.76
C ILE A 106 12.69 -0.52 -9.85
N ASN A 107 11.82 -1.28 -10.52
CA ASN A 107 10.39 -1.01 -10.61
C ASN A 107 9.60 -2.30 -10.35
N PRO A 108 9.59 -2.79 -9.09
CA PRO A 108 8.92 -4.03 -8.75
C PRO A 108 7.40 -3.86 -8.72
N LEU A 109 6.70 -4.96 -8.99
CA LEU A 109 5.25 -5.08 -8.86
C LEU A 109 4.89 -5.69 -7.50
N GLN A 110 3.80 -5.21 -6.89
CA GLN A 110 3.19 -5.88 -5.73
C GLN A 110 2.21 -6.95 -6.19
N LEU A 111 2.43 -8.19 -5.78
CA LEU A 111 1.51 -9.30 -5.97
C LEU A 111 0.90 -9.69 -4.62
N PHE A 112 -0.42 -9.56 -4.49
CA PHE A 112 -1.17 -10.03 -3.34
C PHE A 112 -1.53 -11.50 -3.52
N LEU A 113 -1.20 -12.33 -2.53
CA LEU A 113 -1.53 -13.75 -2.47
C LEU A 113 -2.51 -13.99 -1.32
N SER A 114 -3.66 -14.61 -1.61
CA SER A 114 -4.65 -14.92 -0.58
C SER A 114 -5.30 -16.30 -0.79
N ASP A 115 -5.67 -16.93 0.31
CA ASP A 115 -6.56 -18.09 0.40
C ASP A 115 -7.89 -17.71 1.12
N TYR A 116 -8.16 -16.41 1.23
CA TYR A 116 -9.20 -15.75 2.03
C TYR A 116 -9.04 -15.76 3.55
N ALA A 117 -8.23 -16.65 4.15
CA ALA A 117 -7.90 -16.57 5.57
C ALA A 117 -6.64 -15.75 5.82
N ASN A 118 -5.72 -15.78 4.88
CA ASN A 118 -4.41 -15.19 4.91
C ASN A 118 -4.25 -14.20 3.75
N LEU A 119 -3.42 -13.18 3.96
CA LEU A 119 -3.02 -12.24 2.93
C LEU A 119 -1.53 -11.98 3.03
N PHE A 120 -0.84 -12.23 1.93
CA PHE A 120 0.55 -11.88 1.74
C PHE A 120 0.67 -10.87 0.61
N VAL A 121 1.70 -10.05 0.67
CA VAL A 121 2.11 -9.21 -0.45
C VAL A 121 3.55 -9.57 -0.80
N CYS A 122 3.81 -9.74 -2.10
CA CYS A 122 5.08 -10.18 -2.64
C CYS A 122 5.70 -9.08 -3.52
N LYS A 123 7.01 -8.90 -3.42
CA LYS A 123 7.81 -8.05 -4.29
C LYS A 123 8.21 -8.86 -5.52
N ILE A 124 7.61 -8.53 -6.66
CA ILE A 124 7.84 -9.21 -7.93
C ILE A 124 8.79 -8.39 -8.79
N THR A 125 9.90 -9.00 -9.19
CA THR A 125 10.91 -8.36 -10.06
C THR A 125 10.91 -8.91 -11.49
N HIS A 126 10.22 -10.02 -11.73
CA HIS A 126 10.08 -10.63 -13.05
C HIS A 126 8.81 -11.47 -13.16
N ILE A 127 8.20 -11.50 -14.35
CA ILE A 127 7.06 -12.36 -14.70
C ILE A 127 7.36 -13.00 -16.05
N SER A 128 7.12 -14.30 -16.20
CA SER A 128 7.42 -15.02 -17.45
C SER A 128 6.62 -16.32 -17.60
N PRO A 129 6.44 -16.85 -18.81
CA PRO A 129 5.80 -18.16 -19.03
C PRO A 129 6.64 -19.35 -18.52
N THR A 130 7.94 -19.16 -18.31
CA THR A 130 8.88 -20.15 -17.75
C THR A 130 9.46 -19.65 -16.42
N PRO A 131 9.83 -20.53 -15.48
CA PRO A 131 10.34 -20.09 -14.19
C PRO A 131 11.75 -19.48 -14.34
N SER A 132 11.94 -18.26 -13.85
CA SER A 132 13.25 -17.57 -13.80
C SER A 132 14.02 -17.79 -12.49
N ALA A 133 13.41 -18.49 -11.53
CA ALA A 133 13.98 -18.82 -10.23
C ALA A 133 13.56 -20.24 -9.83
N THR A 134 14.17 -20.77 -8.76
CA THR A 134 13.81 -22.08 -8.22
C THR A 134 12.36 -22.08 -7.75
N ALA A 135 11.58 -23.07 -8.20
CA ALA A 135 10.22 -23.31 -7.76
C ALA A 135 10.18 -24.47 -6.76
N PRO A 136 9.22 -24.50 -5.82
CA PRO A 136 8.94 -25.68 -5.00
C PRO A 136 8.76 -26.95 -5.83
N MET A 137 9.33 -28.06 -5.32
CA MET A 137 9.33 -29.35 -6.03
C MET A 137 7.93 -29.89 -6.32
N TYR A 138 6.91 -29.49 -5.55
CA TYR A 138 5.55 -30.00 -5.73
C TYR A 138 4.96 -29.66 -7.10
N TYR A 139 5.37 -28.55 -7.75
CA TYR A 139 4.90 -28.22 -9.10
C TYR A 139 5.28 -29.33 -10.09
N ALA A 140 6.54 -29.77 -10.05
CA ALA A 140 7.05 -30.85 -10.90
C ALA A 140 6.51 -32.22 -10.46
N GLN A 141 6.53 -32.52 -9.17
CA GLN A 141 6.08 -33.83 -8.64
C GLN A 141 4.60 -34.10 -8.92
N LYS A 142 3.76 -33.06 -8.90
CA LYS A 142 2.31 -33.19 -9.16
C LYS A 142 1.93 -32.91 -10.61
N GLY A 143 2.91 -32.61 -11.48
CA GLY A 143 2.67 -32.30 -12.89
C GLY A 143 1.72 -31.13 -13.10
N LEU A 144 1.85 -30.06 -12.30
CA LEU A 144 0.96 -28.90 -12.38
C LEU A 144 1.28 -28.07 -13.63
N ASP A 145 0.25 -27.83 -14.46
CA ASP A 145 0.36 -26.95 -15.62
C ASP A 145 0.29 -25.49 -15.16
N VAL A 146 1.44 -24.80 -15.23
CA VAL A 146 1.59 -23.41 -14.81
C VAL A 146 1.47 -22.49 -16.03
N GLU A 147 0.62 -21.48 -15.93
CA GLU A 147 0.38 -20.49 -16.98
C GLU A 147 1.45 -19.40 -16.98
N TRP A 148 1.77 -18.90 -15.78
CA TRP A 148 2.69 -17.79 -15.56
C TRP A 148 3.48 -18.01 -14.27
N TRP A 149 4.75 -17.63 -14.30
CA TRP A 149 5.66 -17.63 -13.17
C TRP A 149 5.95 -16.20 -12.73
N PHE A 150 6.01 -16.02 -11.41
CA PHE A 150 6.29 -14.75 -10.74
C PHE A 150 7.55 -14.92 -9.90
N CYS A 151 8.59 -14.15 -10.18
CA CYS A 151 9.83 -14.15 -9.39
C CYS A 151 9.65 -13.26 -8.16
N ILE A 152 9.53 -13.89 -7.00
CA ILE A 152 9.41 -13.24 -5.69
C ILE A 152 10.81 -13.05 -5.11
N GLU A 153 11.16 -11.81 -4.76
CA GLU A 153 12.40 -11.50 -4.01
C GLU A 153 12.14 -11.16 -2.55
N ASP A 154 10.91 -10.76 -2.23
CA ASP A 154 10.50 -10.51 -0.85
C ASP A 154 9.01 -10.76 -0.66
N ILE A 155 8.60 -11.08 0.56
CA ILE A 155 7.20 -11.32 0.91
C ILE A 155 6.94 -10.83 2.32
N ARG A 156 5.76 -10.26 2.53
CA ARG A 156 5.24 -9.80 3.81
C ARG A 156 3.90 -10.47 4.11
N GLU A 157 3.72 -10.83 5.36
CA GLU A 157 2.43 -11.26 5.88
C GLU A 157 1.64 -10.07 6.39
N LEU A 158 0.47 -9.83 5.79
CA LEU A 158 -0.44 -8.75 6.17
C LEU A 158 -1.55 -9.24 7.10
N VAL A 159 -2.06 -10.44 6.83
CA VAL A 159 -3.13 -11.10 7.60
C VAL A 159 -2.81 -12.58 7.78
N ARG A 160 -2.98 -13.08 8.99
CA ARG A 160 -2.95 -14.52 9.29
C ARG A 160 -4.25 -14.96 9.93
N ASN A 161 -4.90 -15.95 9.33
CA ASN A 161 -6.09 -16.63 9.87
C ASN A 161 -7.18 -15.67 10.39
N ASP A 162 -7.40 -14.56 9.69
CA ASP A 162 -8.36 -13.53 10.08
C ASP A 162 -9.14 -13.04 8.86
N PHE A 163 -10.11 -13.86 8.46
CA PHE A 163 -11.00 -13.60 7.33
C PHE A 163 -11.78 -12.28 7.50
N VAL A 164 -12.20 -11.95 8.72
CA VAL A 164 -13.00 -10.75 9.00
C VAL A 164 -12.17 -9.51 8.68
N ARG A 165 -10.94 -9.44 9.20
CA ARG A 165 -10.04 -8.33 8.91
C ARG A 165 -9.68 -8.23 7.42
N LEU A 166 -9.41 -9.37 6.77
CA LEU A 166 -9.14 -9.41 5.34
C LEU A 166 -10.30 -8.81 4.54
N ARG A 167 -11.53 -9.26 4.83
CA ARG A 167 -12.77 -8.84 4.16
C ARG A 167 -13.13 -7.38 4.41
N ASP A 168 -12.99 -6.90 5.64
CA ASP A 168 -13.52 -5.59 6.03
C ASP A 168 -12.51 -4.46 5.80
N TYR A 169 -11.21 -4.78 5.67
CA TYR A 169 -10.18 -3.77 5.56
C TYR A 169 -9.30 -3.87 4.30
N PHE A 170 -8.72 -5.04 4.01
CA PHE A 170 -7.78 -5.14 2.89
C PHE A 170 -8.49 -5.22 1.53
N LEU A 171 -9.49 -6.10 1.41
CA LEU A 171 -10.21 -6.28 0.15
C LEU A 171 -10.97 -5.02 -0.31
N PRO A 172 -11.64 -4.25 0.56
CA PRO A 172 -12.34 -3.03 0.16
C PRO A 172 -11.39 -1.92 -0.33
N ASN A 173 -10.09 -2.01 -0.04
CA ASN A 173 -9.09 -1.09 -0.59
C ASN A 173 -8.81 -1.35 -2.08
N PHE A 174 -9.19 -2.51 -2.63
CA PHE A 174 -8.93 -2.81 -4.03
C PHE A 174 -10.06 -2.33 -4.94
N THR A 175 -9.70 -1.74 -6.09
CA THR A 175 -10.57 -1.61 -7.25
C THR A 175 -10.09 -2.49 -8.39
N THR A 176 -11.00 -2.90 -9.27
CA THR A 176 -10.74 -3.86 -10.36
C THR A 176 -10.89 -3.16 -11.71
N PRO A 177 -9.81 -2.66 -12.34
CA PRO A 177 -9.88 -1.87 -13.57
C PRO A 177 -10.62 -2.57 -14.71
N HIS A 178 -10.39 -3.87 -14.90
CA HIS A 178 -11.05 -4.67 -15.93
C HIS A 178 -12.52 -5.01 -15.66
N ASN A 179 -13.01 -4.76 -14.44
CA ASN A 179 -14.39 -5.05 -14.05
C ASN A 179 -15.11 -3.73 -13.69
N GLY A 180 -15.01 -2.75 -14.59
CA GLY A 180 -15.67 -1.44 -14.45
C GLY A 180 -15.11 -0.57 -13.34
N ASN A 181 -13.84 -0.78 -12.95
CA ASN A 181 -13.16 -0.06 -11.86
C ASN A 181 -13.94 -0.07 -10.53
N ARG A 182 -14.74 -1.12 -10.29
CA ARG A 182 -15.52 -1.28 -9.07
C ARG A 182 -14.63 -1.71 -7.91
N THR A 183 -15.11 -1.50 -6.69
CA THR A 183 -14.46 -2.07 -5.49
C THR A 183 -14.49 -3.59 -5.59
N TYR A 184 -13.39 -4.26 -5.24
CA TYR A 184 -13.33 -5.71 -5.18
C TYR A 184 -14.43 -6.25 -4.26
N ALA A 185 -15.20 -7.22 -4.76
CA ALA A 185 -16.22 -7.88 -3.97
C ALA A 185 -15.95 -9.38 -3.92
N LEU A 186 -15.96 -9.95 -2.72
CA LEU A 186 -15.67 -11.36 -2.50
C LEU A 186 -16.67 -12.30 -3.20
N TYR A 187 -17.92 -11.87 -3.34
CA TYR A 187 -19.02 -12.64 -3.91
C TYR A 187 -19.64 -11.94 -5.12
N GLY A 188 -20.23 -12.73 -6.01
CA GLY A 188 -21.08 -12.22 -7.09
C GLY A 188 -20.35 -11.70 -8.34
N ASN A 189 -19.02 -11.86 -8.42
CA ASN A 189 -18.24 -11.53 -9.61
C ASN A 189 -17.46 -12.74 -10.10
N ASP A 190 -17.39 -12.91 -11.42
CA ASP A 190 -16.54 -13.91 -12.07
C ASP A 190 -15.15 -13.31 -12.36
N TYR A 191 -14.30 -13.28 -11.34
CA TYR A 191 -12.94 -12.79 -11.50
C TYR A 191 -12.03 -13.80 -12.18
N THR A 192 -11.27 -13.33 -13.16
CA THR A 192 -10.15 -14.09 -13.71
C THR A 192 -8.86 -13.70 -12.99
N TYR A 193 -8.18 -14.71 -12.44
CA TYR A 193 -6.89 -14.56 -11.78
C TYR A 193 -5.73 -14.93 -12.73
N PRO A 194 -4.60 -14.20 -12.71
CA PRO A 194 -4.27 -13.07 -11.84
C PRO A 194 -5.16 -11.85 -12.10
N LEU A 195 -5.74 -11.31 -11.02
CA LEU A 195 -6.68 -10.21 -11.10
C LEU A 195 -5.90 -8.90 -10.98
N PHE A 196 -6.04 -8.03 -11.97
CA PHE A 196 -5.49 -6.68 -11.91
C PHE A 196 -6.29 -5.85 -10.90
N VAL A 197 -5.57 -5.24 -9.96
CA VAL A 197 -6.16 -4.40 -8.92
C VAL A 197 -5.42 -3.07 -8.80
N ARG A 198 -6.13 -2.02 -8.39
CA ARG A 198 -5.54 -0.77 -7.90
C ARG A 198 -5.93 -0.59 -6.44
N MET A 199 -5.08 0.07 -5.64
CA MET A 199 -5.44 0.43 -4.27
C MET A 199 -6.07 1.82 -4.23
N LYS A 200 -7.11 2.00 -3.42
CA LYS A 200 -7.71 3.32 -3.15
C LYS A 200 -6.75 4.17 -2.31
N ASP A 201 -6.24 3.57 -1.23
CA ASP A 201 -5.18 4.09 -0.39
C ASP A 201 -3.89 3.34 -0.74
N GLU A 202 -3.08 3.95 -1.60
CA GLU A 202 -1.84 3.36 -2.09
C GLU A 202 -0.82 3.21 -0.95
N LYS A 203 -0.25 2.00 -0.87
CA LYS A 203 0.85 1.66 0.04
C LYS A 203 1.89 0.84 -0.68
N ASP A 204 3.11 1.35 -0.69
CA ASP A 204 4.26 0.55 -1.08
C ASP A 204 4.73 -0.26 0.14
N TYR A 205 4.38 -1.54 0.14
CA TYR A 205 4.76 -2.47 1.18
C TYR A 205 6.24 -2.82 1.11
N PHE A 206 7.04 -2.30 0.19
CA PHE A 206 8.48 -2.56 0.12
C PHE A 206 9.29 -1.27 -0.01
N GLU A 207 8.71 -0.12 0.36
CA GLU A 207 9.36 1.20 0.31
C GLU A 207 10.70 1.20 1.05
N THR A 208 10.77 0.48 2.17
CA THR A 208 11.96 0.33 3.01
C THR A 208 12.59 -1.05 2.79
N CYS A 209 13.78 -1.07 2.17
CA CYS A 209 14.49 -2.30 1.79
C CYS A 209 15.78 -2.54 2.62
N GLU A 210 15.82 -2.15 3.90
CA GLU A 210 17.01 -2.39 4.73
C GLU A 210 17.19 -3.88 5.07
N ILE A 211 16.09 -4.60 5.29
CA ILE A 211 16.06 -6.02 5.67
C ILE A 211 14.96 -6.71 4.89
N ALA A 212 15.22 -7.94 4.44
CA ALA A 212 14.23 -8.79 3.81
C ALA A 212 13.12 -9.20 4.80
N HIS A 213 11.87 -8.99 4.41
CA HIS A 213 10.71 -9.21 5.28
C HIS A 213 10.34 -10.67 5.43
N TYR A 214 10.73 -11.52 4.48
CA TYR A 214 10.49 -12.95 4.54
C TYR A 214 11.11 -13.63 5.78
N HIS A 215 12.10 -13.01 6.45
CA HIS A 215 12.62 -13.52 7.73
C HIS A 215 11.60 -13.42 8.88
N HIS A 216 10.61 -12.55 8.76
CA HIS A 216 9.62 -12.24 9.80
C HIS A 216 8.22 -12.78 9.48
N ILE A 217 8.08 -13.58 8.42
CA ILE A 217 6.84 -14.33 8.15
C ILE A 217 6.68 -15.42 9.21
N PHE A 218 5.43 -15.73 9.54
CA PHE A 218 5.06 -16.65 10.62
C PHE A 218 5.39 -16.13 12.02
N LYS A 219 5.09 -14.84 12.27
CA LYS A 219 4.96 -14.19 13.59
C LYS A 219 4.57 -15.17 14.72
N SER A 220 5.33 -15.17 15.80
CA SER A 220 5.08 -15.97 17.00
C SER A 220 3.78 -15.56 17.69
N GLN A 221 3.26 -16.41 18.58
CA GLN A 221 2.09 -16.07 19.37
C GLN A 221 2.33 -14.82 20.25
N GLU A 222 3.55 -14.64 20.76
CA GLU A 222 3.93 -13.45 21.53
C GLU A 222 3.85 -12.18 20.66
N GLN A 223 4.34 -12.23 19.42
CA GLN A 223 4.25 -11.11 18.48
C GLN A 223 2.79 -10.79 18.10
N ILE A 224 1.97 -11.83 17.90
CA ILE A 224 0.52 -11.67 17.63
C ILE A 224 -0.17 -11.01 18.83
N ASN A 225 0.07 -11.50 20.04
CA ASN A 225 -0.51 -10.96 21.27
C ASN A 225 -0.05 -9.51 21.53
N MET A 226 1.23 -9.21 21.28
CA MET A 226 1.76 -7.85 21.39
C MET A 226 1.08 -6.91 20.38
N ARG A 227 0.90 -7.36 19.13
CA ARG A 227 0.14 -6.60 18.11
C ARG A 227 -1.27 -6.27 18.59
N HIS A 228 -2.00 -7.25 19.13
CA HIS A 228 -3.34 -7.04 19.66
C HIS A 228 -3.33 -6.04 20.82
N THR A 229 -2.35 -6.14 21.73
CA THR A 229 -2.20 -5.20 22.85
C THR A 229 -2.00 -3.77 22.35
N LEU A 230 -1.04 -3.55 21.45
CA LEU A 230 -0.78 -2.22 20.88
C LEU A 230 -1.98 -1.68 20.10
N THR A 231 -2.65 -2.54 19.33
CA THR A 231 -3.83 -2.15 18.55
C THR A 231 -4.99 -1.76 19.46
N ASN A 232 -5.31 -2.57 20.46
CA ASN A 232 -6.53 -2.39 21.26
C ASN A 232 -6.39 -1.33 22.35
N TYR A 233 -5.18 -1.15 22.92
CA TYR A 233 -4.97 -0.30 24.08
C TYR A 233 -4.15 0.96 23.81
N VAL A 234 -3.42 1.04 22.70
CA VAL A 234 -2.55 2.19 22.40
C VAL A 234 -3.04 2.98 21.19
N PHE A 235 -3.23 2.32 20.05
CA PHE A 235 -3.42 3.02 18.77
C PHE A 235 -4.85 3.02 18.23
N ALA A 236 -5.68 2.06 18.64
CA ALA A 236 -6.94 1.70 17.98
C ALA A 236 -6.74 1.17 16.55
N GLU A 237 -7.61 0.24 16.14
CA GLU A 237 -7.54 -0.44 14.84
C GLU A 237 -7.46 0.54 13.66
N ARG A 238 -8.30 1.58 13.69
CA ARG A 238 -8.35 2.63 12.66
C ARG A 238 -6.99 3.28 12.38
N LEU A 239 -6.20 3.61 13.41
CA LEU A 239 -4.90 4.27 13.20
C LEU A 239 -3.81 3.27 12.83
N THR A 240 -3.88 2.02 13.29
CA THR A 240 -2.92 0.99 12.88
C THR A 240 -2.94 0.74 11.37
N HIS A 241 -4.09 1.00 10.76
CA HIS A 241 -4.29 0.95 9.32
C HIS A 241 -3.61 2.13 8.60
N SER A 242 -3.41 3.27 9.23
CA SER A 242 -2.78 4.46 8.62
C SER A 242 -1.25 4.51 8.77
N MET A 243 -0.68 3.59 9.55
CA MET A 243 0.76 3.47 9.79
C MET A 243 1.54 3.07 8.54
N HIS A 244 2.81 3.47 8.49
CA HIS A 244 3.81 2.90 7.62
C HIS A 244 3.91 1.37 7.84
N PRO A 245 4.13 0.56 6.79
CA PRO A 245 4.10 -0.90 6.87
C PRO A 245 4.99 -1.53 7.96
N ASP A 246 6.14 -0.93 8.29
CA ASP A 246 7.06 -1.50 9.28
C ASP A 246 6.80 -1.01 10.71
N THR A 247 6.05 0.08 10.89
CA THR A 247 5.90 0.75 12.20
C THR A 247 5.45 -0.24 13.27
N MET A 248 4.39 -1.01 12.99
CA MET A 248 3.85 -1.96 13.96
C MET A 248 4.83 -3.08 14.29
N ASP A 249 5.58 -3.60 13.30
CA ASP A 249 6.51 -4.70 13.53
C ASP A 249 7.78 -4.24 14.27
N ASN A 250 8.24 -3.02 14.00
CA ASN A 250 9.29 -2.35 14.77
C ASN A 250 8.85 -2.15 16.24
N LEU A 251 7.63 -1.65 16.48
CA LEU A 251 7.11 -1.45 17.83
C LEU A 251 6.95 -2.77 18.61
N ILE A 252 6.48 -3.83 17.95
CA ILE A 252 6.39 -5.16 18.55
C ILE A 252 7.78 -5.66 18.95
N SER A 253 8.77 -5.51 18.06
CA SER A 253 10.15 -5.95 18.34
C SER A 253 10.75 -5.16 19.51
N ALA A 254 10.54 -3.84 19.54
CA ALA A 254 10.96 -2.99 20.65
C ALA A 254 10.31 -3.41 21.99
N GLU A 255 8.99 -3.63 22.00
CA GLU A 255 8.27 -3.96 23.23
C GLU A 255 8.58 -5.36 23.74
N LEU A 256 8.72 -6.36 22.87
CA LEU A 256 9.10 -7.71 23.31
C LEU A 256 10.51 -7.70 23.92
N GLU A 257 11.47 -7.04 23.26
CA GLU A 257 12.84 -6.90 23.78
C GLU A 257 12.86 -6.08 25.10
N TYR A 258 12.08 -5.01 25.18
CA TYR A 258 11.95 -4.21 26.41
C TYR A 258 11.37 -5.03 27.56
N GLN A 259 10.25 -5.74 27.36
CA GLN A 259 9.63 -6.53 28.42
C GLN A 259 10.55 -7.66 28.92
N ALA A 260 11.31 -8.29 28.03
CA ALA A 260 12.24 -9.34 28.39
C ALA A 260 13.42 -8.84 29.25
N ASN A 261 13.79 -7.56 29.12
CA ASN A 261 15.03 -7.03 29.70
C ASN A 261 14.84 -5.85 30.66
N LYS A 262 13.60 -5.39 30.92
CA LYS A 262 13.32 -4.17 31.70
C LYS A 262 13.90 -4.18 33.12
N ASP A 263 14.02 -5.36 33.72
CA ASP A 263 14.53 -5.55 35.08
C ASP A 263 16.05 -5.81 35.12
N ASN A 264 16.72 -5.85 33.97
CA ASN A 264 18.16 -6.05 33.86
C ASN A 264 18.90 -4.70 33.69
N PRO A 265 19.51 -4.15 34.75
CA PRO A 265 20.19 -2.85 34.69
C PRO A 265 21.47 -2.84 33.85
N LEU A 266 21.98 -4.02 33.47
CA LEU A 266 23.18 -4.18 32.64
C LEU A 266 22.86 -4.45 31.16
N TYR A 267 21.58 -4.57 30.81
CA TYR A 267 21.17 -4.83 29.44
C TYR A 267 21.51 -3.66 28.52
N ASP A 268 22.14 -3.97 27.39
CA ASP A 268 22.40 -3.02 26.33
C ASP A 268 21.12 -2.77 25.53
N SER A 269 20.51 -1.60 25.75
CA SER A 269 19.21 -1.26 25.17
C SER A 269 19.28 -0.72 23.75
N THR A 270 20.40 -0.93 23.04
CA THR A 270 20.60 -0.45 21.66
C THR A 270 19.52 -0.98 20.74
N GLY A 271 19.18 -2.28 20.80
CA GLY A 271 18.14 -2.89 19.98
C GLY A 271 16.77 -2.20 20.16
N ILE A 272 16.32 -2.08 21.41
CA ILE A 272 15.08 -1.39 21.77
C ILE A 272 15.03 0.04 21.21
N ILE A 273 16.10 0.82 21.40
CA ILE A 273 16.17 2.22 20.95
C ILE A 273 16.12 2.30 19.42
N LEU A 274 16.85 1.43 18.72
CA LEU A 274 16.87 1.41 17.26
C LEU A 274 15.51 1.02 16.68
N TRP A 275 14.81 0.05 17.26
CA TRP A 275 13.46 -0.31 16.81
C TRP A 275 12.46 0.82 16.99
N TYR A 276 12.47 1.48 18.17
CA TYR A 276 11.65 2.68 18.39
C TYR A 276 11.99 3.80 17.41
N ALA A 277 13.27 4.08 17.21
CA ALA A 277 13.72 5.11 16.29
C ALA A 277 13.28 4.83 14.85
N LYS A 278 13.49 3.60 14.35
CA LYS A 278 13.09 3.20 12.99
C LYS A 278 11.59 3.41 12.75
N SER A 279 10.76 3.03 13.72
CA SER A 279 9.30 3.24 13.63
C SER A 279 8.95 4.73 13.46
N MET A 280 9.65 5.62 14.15
CA MET A 280 9.38 7.05 14.10
C MET A 280 10.06 7.75 12.93
N GLU A 281 11.27 7.34 12.52
CA GLU A 281 11.98 7.90 11.36
C GLU A 281 11.13 7.78 10.09
N GLN A 282 10.57 6.59 9.83
CA GLN A 282 9.71 6.33 8.68
C GLN A 282 8.40 7.12 8.72
N GLU A 283 7.73 7.15 9.88
CA GLU A 283 6.47 7.88 10.02
C GLU A 283 6.65 9.40 9.93
N ILE A 284 7.74 9.94 10.50
CA ILE A 284 8.07 11.36 10.38
C ILE A 284 8.39 11.69 8.92
N GLU A 285 9.14 10.85 8.21
CA GLU A 285 9.40 11.07 6.80
C GLU A 285 8.10 11.11 5.99
N ALA A 286 7.24 10.10 6.15
CA ALA A 286 5.95 10.02 5.47
C ALA A 286 5.05 11.22 5.80
N PHE A 287 4.98 11.62 7.06
CA PHE A 287 4.23 12.78 7.51
C PHE A 287 4.77 14.09 6.90
N VAL A 288 6.09 14.30 6.93
CA VAL A 288 6.74 15.48 6.36
C VAL A 288 6.54 15.55 4.85
N ARG A 289 6.59 14.42 4.13
CA ARG A 289 6.28 14.36 2.68
C ARG A 289 4.86 14.85 2.40
N ILE A 290 3.87 14.33 3.13
CA ILE A 290 2.46 14.73 2.98
C ILE A 290 2.30 16.22 3.27
N LEU A 291 2.83 16.69 4.40
CA LEU A 291 2.77 18.08 4.82
C LEU A 291 3.38 19.02 3.77
N LEU A 292 4.64 18.77 3.36
CA LEU A 292 5.33 19.63 2.41
C LEU A 292 4.70 19.55 1.02
N GLY A 293 4.24 18.37 0.59
CA GLY A 293 3.47 18.20 -0.64
C GLY A 293 2.28 19.15 -0.70
N GLY A 294 1.45 19.20 0.35
CA GLY A 294 0.32 20.12 0.37
C GLY A 294 0.71 21.60 0.48
N LEU A 295 1.75 21.94 1.26
CA LEU A 295 2.23 23.33 1.36
C LEU A 295 2.79 23.86 0.03
N THR A 296 3.35 23.01 -0.84
CA THR A 296 3.88 23.45 -2.14
C THR A 296 2.80 23.97 -3.09
N HIS A 297 1.52 23.62 -2.88
CA HIS A 297 0.41 24.20 -3.64
C HIS A 297 0.15 25.66 -3.25
N GLN A 298 0.38 26.03 -1.98
CA GLN A 298 0.25 27.41 -1.53
C GLN A 298 1.49 28.23 -1.85
N ASN A 299 2.67 27.64 -1.69
CA ASN A 299 3.94 28.29 -1.98
C ASN A 299 4.86 27.36 -2.78
N PRO A 300 4.87 27.46 -4.13
CA PRO A 300 5.72 26.65 -4.99
C PRO A 300 7.22 26.83 -4.75
N GLU A 301 7.70 27.95 -4.18
CA GLU A 301 9.12 28.18 -3.88
C GLU A 301 9.68 27.17 -2.86
N ILE A 302 8.81 26.49 -2.10
CA ILE A 302 9.20 25.39 -1.21
C ILE A 302 9.89 24.26 -1.99
N LEU A 303 9.52 24.04 -3.26
CA LEU A 303 10.11 22.99 -4.11
C LEU A 303 11.60 23.20 -4.38
N ASP A 304 12.06 24.45 -4.34
CA ASP A 304 13.44 24.85 -4.65
C ASP A 304 14.37 24.76 -3.42
N ILE A 305 13.87 24.31 -2.27
CA ILE A 305 14.71 24.08 -1.08
C ILE A 305 15.76 23.01 -1.42
N ASN A 306 17.03 23.42 -1.34
CA ASN A 306 18.16 22.53 -1.54
C ASN A 306 18.31 21.58 -0.34
N LEU A 307 18.28 20.29 -0.64
CA LEU A 307 18.73 19.21 0.23
C LEU A 307 20.18 18.89 -0.16
N LYS A 308 20.97 18.30 0.74
CA LYS A 308 22.42 18.11 0.52
C LYS A 308 22.80 17.56 -0.86
N GLU A 309 22.05 16.57 -1.34
CA GLU A 309 22.34 15.82 -2.56
C GLU A 309 21.23 15.92 -3.60
N THR A 310 20.16 16.69 -3.33
CA THR A 310 18.95 16.73 -4.18
C THR A 310 18.11 17.98 -3.88
N THR A 311 17.04 18.22 -4.63
CA THR A 311 16.05 19.27 -4.30
C THR A 311 14.85 18.67 -3.60
N LEU A 312 14.09 19.50 -2.88
CA LEU A 312 12.83 19.03 -2.29
C LEU A 312 11.86 18.50 -3.37
N SER A 313 11.83 19.12 -4.55
CA SER A 313 11.05 18.67 -5.71
C SER A 313 11.37 17.21 -6.08
N GLN A 314 12.64 16.89 -6.30
CA GLN A 314 13.09 15.54 -6.65
C GLN A 314 12.81 14.52 -5.55
N TRP A 315 13.04 14.92 -4.29
CA TRP A 315 12.75 14.08 -3.13
C TRP A 315 11.26 13.75 -3.02
N LEU A 316 10.36 14.74 -3.12
CA LEU A 316 8.90 14.53 -3.09
C LEU A 316 8.41 13.63 -4.23
N LYS A 317 9.04 13.72 -5.40
CA LYS A 317 8.74 12.86 -6.56
C LYS A 317 9.36 11.46 -6.48
N LYS A 318 10.14 11.17 -5.43
CA LYS A 318 10.89 9.91 -5.27
C LYS A 318 11.83 9.63 -6.46
N GLU A 319 12.44 10.69 -7.01
CA GLU A 319 13.41 10.58 -8.10
C GLU A 319 14.83 10.20 -7.61
N CYS A 320 15.01 10.11 -6.30
CA CYS A 320 16.24 9.70 -5.64
C CYS A 320 15.93 8.64 -4.57
N ASP A 321 16.78 7.60 -4.49
CA ASP A 321 16.73 6.56 -3.45
C ASP A 321 17.23 7.08 -2.07
N TYR A 322 17.12 8.39 -1.85
CA TYR A 322 17.69 9.08 -0.70
C TYR A 322 16.63 9.34 0.37
N HIS A 323 16.73 8.62 1.47
CA HIS A 323 15.99 8.91 2.69
C HIS A 323 16.63 10.07 3.46
N LEU A 324 15.81 11.02 3.90
CA LEU A 324 16.29 12.11 4.72
C LEU A 324 16.48 11.60 6.16
N ASN A 325 17.70 11.74 6.68
CA ASN A 325 17.92 11.54 8.10
C ASN A 325 17.03 12.49 8.92
N ILE A 326 16.70 12.09 10.15
CA ILE A 326 15.76 12.82 10.97
C ILE A 326 16.19 14.27 11.30
N GLY A 327 17.50 14.55 11.30
CA GLY A 327 18.01 15.91 11.49
C GLY A 327 17.68 16.82 10.31
N SER A 328 17.79 16.29 9.09
CA SER A 328 17.38 16.98 7.87
C SER A 328 15.86 17.23 7.86
N LEU A 329 15.05 16.27 8.32
CA LEU A 329 13.60 16.47 8.48
C LEU A 329 13.29 17.57 9.50
N GLY A 330 13.95 17.57 10.66
CA GLY A 330 13.83 18.63 11.66
C GLY A 330 14.25 20.01 11.14
N PHE A 331 15.29 20.08 10.30
CA PHE A 331 15.69 21.31 9.62
C PHE A 331 14.61 21.82 8.65
N LEU A 332 14.04 20.93 7.82
CA LEU A 332 12.97 21.29 6.89
C LEU A 332 11.76 21.88 7.60
N LEU A 333 11.34 21.26 8.72
CA LEU A 333 10.23 21.77 9.54
C LEU A 333 10.50 23.16 10.13
N ARG A 334 11.76 23.59 10.23
CA ARG A 334 12.18 24.92 10.71
C ARG A 334 12.52 25.89 9.58
N HIS A 335 12.50 25.45 8.32
CA HIS A 335 12.85 26.30 7.19
C HIS A 335 11.90 27.50 7.09
N ILE A 336 12.43 28.69 6.82
CA ILE A 336 11.67 29.95 6.87
C ILE A 336 10.47 29.96 5.92
N LEU A 337 10.63 29.41 4.70
CA LEU A 337 9.54 29.30 3.73
C LEU A 337 8.44 28.35 4.22
N VAL A 338 8.82 27.22 4.83
CA VAL A 338 7.88 26.24 5.37
C VAL A 338 7.11 26.85 6.54
N ARG A 339 7.80 27.51 7.48
CA ARG A 339 7.19 28.16 8.66
C ARG A 339 6.20 29.26 8.27
N LYS A 340 6.59 30.16 7.36
CA LYS A 340 5.72 31.24 6.88
C LYS A 340 4.48 30.69 6.17
N THR A 341 4.66 29.70 5.30
CA THR A 341 3.54 29.10 4.56
C THR A 341 2.59 28.35 5.49
N LEU A 342 3.12 27.59 6.45
CA LEU A 342 2.32 26.88 7.46
C LEU A 342 1.55 27.85 8.36
N GLU A 343 2.13 29.01 8.70
CA GLU A 343 1.44 30.05 9.44
C GLU A 343 0.30 30.69 8.63
N SER A 344 0.50 30.97 7.34
CA SER A 344 -0.59 31.41 6.45
C SER A 344 -1.70 30.37 6.39
N TRP A 345 -1.35 29.11 6.14
CA TRP A 345 -2.29 27.99 6.07
C TRP A 345 -3.17 27.85 7.33
N ARG A 346 -2.58 28.08 8.51
CA ARG A 346 -3.28 28.09 9.79
C ARG A 346 -4.38 29.15 9.83
N ASN A 347 -4.14 30.32 9.24
CA ASN A 347 -5.01 31.49 9.33
C ASN A 347 -6.09 31.53 8.21
N ASP A 348 -5.94 30.75 7.13
CA ASP A 348 -6.75 30.83 5.91
C ASP A 348 -8.21 30.30 6.01
N MET A 349 -8.69 29.76 7.14
CA MET A 349 -10.07 29.25 7.26
C MET A 349 -10.70 29.51 8.64
N PRO A 350 -12.02 29.77 8.70
CA PRO A 350 -12.73 29.92 9.98
C PRO A 350 -12.75 28.59 10.74
N HIS A 351 -12.53 28.69 12.06
CA HIS A 351 -12.55 27.58 13.01
C HIS A 351 -13.93 26.91 13.09
N LYS A 352 -14.28 26.03 12.15
CA LYS A 352 -15.36 25.06 12.36
C LYS A 352 -14.74 23.77 12.87
N ARG A 353 -15.02 23.42 14.14
CA ARG A 353 -14.83 22.05 14.61
C ARG A 353 -15.78 21.16 13.82
N ASP A 354 -15.28 20.03 13.35
CA ASP A 354 -16.15 18.95 12.90
C ASP A 354 -17.00 18.54 14.11
N GLU A 355 -18.33 18.66 14.00
CA GLU A 355 -19.25 18.40 15.12
C GLU A 355 -19.43 16.91 15.40
N ASN A 356 -18.76 16.03 14.65
CA ASN A 356 -18.84 14.59 14.87
C ASN A 356 -18.00 14.16 16.09
N PRO A 357 -18.61 13.84 17.25
CA PRO A 357 -17.88 13.49 18.47
C PRO A 357 -17.14 12.15 18.38
N HIS A 358 -17.38 11.36 17.34
CA HIS A 358 -16.77 10.04 17.14
C HIS A 358 -15.53 10.06 16.23
N LYS A 359 -15.15 11.22 15.68
CA LYS A 359 -13.95 11.37 14.85
C LYS A 359 -13.04 12.41 15.50
N ALA A 360 -12.06 11.96 16.28
CA ALA A 360 -11.04 12.85 16.81
C ALA A 360 -10.20 13.42 15.65
N THR A 361 -10.52 14.64 15.20
CA THR A 361 -9.78 15.34 14.14
C THR A 361 -9.06 16.54 14.74
N LYS A 362 -7.77 16.71 14.42
CA LYS A 362 -7.05 17.94 14.76
C LYS A 362 -7.48 19.10 13.88
N THR A 363 -7.66 20.27 14.47
CA THR A 363 -7.80 21.55 13.78
C THR A 363 -6.47 21.96 13.13
N ARG A 364 -6.51 22.90 12.17
CA ARG A 364 -5.28 23.48 11.59
C ARG A 364 -4.38 24.11 12.64
N HIS A 365 -4.96 24.69 13.70
CA HIS A 365 -4.21 25.26 14.82
C HIS A 365 -3.44 24.19 15.60
N GLU A 366 -4.09 23.06 15.92
CA GLU A 366 -3.44 21.94 16.61
C GLU A 366 -2.36 21.28 15.75
N ILE A 367 -2.58 21.17 14.43
CA ILE A 367 -1.55 20.70 13.49
C ILE A 367 -0.38 21.68 13.46
N TYR A 368 -0.64 22.99 13.35
CA TYR A 368 0.39 24.00 13.41
C TYR A 368 1.21 23.89 14.71
N GLN A 369 0.56 23.77 15.87
CA GLN A 369 1.24 23.62 17.15
C GLN A 369 2.08 22.36 17.21
N PHE A 370 1.53 21.24 16.75
CA PHE A 370 2.24 19.96 16.68
C PHE A 370 3.50 20.05 15.81
N VAL A 371 3.36 20.56 14.58
CA VAL A 371 4.47 20.67 13.62
C VAL A 371 5.50 21.70 14.07
N CYS A 372 5.06 22.79 14.68
CA CYS A 372 5.95 23.89 15.05
C CYS A 372 6.73 23.65 16.34
N PHE A 373 6.16 22.90 17.28
CA PHE A 373 6.68 22.77 18.64
C PHE A 373 6.86 21.32 19.04
N THR A 374 5.77 20.53 19.08
CA THR A 374 5.79 19.17 19.62
C THR A 374 6.72 18.23 18.85
N LEU A 375 6.58 18.18 17.53
CA LEU A 375 7.35 17.29 16.67
C LEU A 375 8.84 17.66 16.62
N PRO A 376 9.24 18.94 16.44
CA PRO A 376 10.65 19.33 16.55
C PRO A 376 11.30 18.98 17.89
N SER A 377 10.59 19.22 19.02
CA SER A 377 11.11 18.85 20.35
C SER A 377 11.23 17.33 20.51
N PHE A 378 10.29 16.55 19.97
CA PHE A 378 10.41 15.10 19.92
C PHE A 378 11.63 14.65 19.09
N ILE A 379 11.82 15.22 17.90
CA ILE A 379 12.96 14.91 17.02
C ILE A 379 14.29 15.13 17.76
N GLU A 380 14.46 16.29 18.41
CA GLU A 380 15.67 16.61 19.16
C GLU A 380 15.93 15.63 20.29
N ARG A 381 14.89 15.31 21.07
CA ARG A 381 14.99 14.33 22.15
C ARG A 381 15.34 12.94 21.62
N MET A 382 14.69 12.50 20.54
CA MET A 382 14.97 11.19 19.95
C MET A 382 16.40 11.13 19.40
N GLN A 383 16.87 12.17 18.70
CA GLN A 383 18.25 12.24 18.20
C GLN A 383 19.28 12.15 19.33
N SER A 384 19.02 12.82 20.46
CA SER A 384 19.91 12.81 21.62
C SER A 384 20.08 11.42 22.25
N ILE A 385 19.12 10.52 22.06
CA ILE A 385 19.14 9.14 22.58
C ILE A 385 19.62 8.16 21.50
N ARG A 386 19.10 8.28 20.27
CA ARG A 386 19.36 7.37 19.16
C ARG A 386 20.78 7.49 18.63
N ASN A 387 21.32 8.70 18.47
CA ASN A 387 22.65 8.88 17.87
C ASN A 387 23.77 8.27 18.73
N PRO A 388 23.81 8.47 20.07
CA PRO A 388 24.78 7.79 20.91
C PRO A 388 24.63 6.27 20.90
N ALA A 389 23.38 5.75 20.94
CA ALA A 389 23.10 4.32 20.89
C ALA A 389 23.60 3.67 19.58
N ALA A 390 23.46 4.37 18.45
CA ALA A 390 23.86 3.86 17.15
C ALA A 390 25.38 3.82 16.92
N HIS A 391 26.17 4.59 17.66
CA HIS A 391 27.59 4.80 17.33
C HIS A 391 28.58 4.42 18.44
N LEU A 392 28.30 4.66 19.73
CA LEU A 392 29.38 4.66 20.74
C LEU A 392 28.98 4.32 22.20
N SER A 393 27.70 4.16 22.53
CA SER A 393 27.25 3.93 23.93
C SER A 393 26.54 2.59 24.11
N LYS A 394 26.60 2.03 25.33
CA LYS A 394 25.71 0.96 25.81
C LYS A 394 24.53 1.60 26.53
N PRO A 395 23.49 2.04 25.82
CA PRO A 395 22.39 2.77 26.42
C PRO A 395 21.66 1.91 27.44
N LYS A 396 21.19 2.56 28.50
CA LYS A 396 20.46 1.89 29.58
C LYS A 396 18.98 1.81 29.25
N ILE A 397 18.29 0.90 29.95
CA ILE A 397 16.84 0.74 29.86
C ILE A 397 16.08 2.05 30.14
N ALA A 398 16.64 2.94 30.97
CA ALA A 398 16.07 4.24 31.27
C ALA A 398 15.96 5.14 30.02
N GLU A 399 16.94 5.10 29.12
CA GLU A 399 16.93 5.87 27.88
C GLU A 399 15.90 5.32 26.89
N ALA A 400 15.82 3.99 26.76
CA ALA A 400 14.77 3.32 25.99
C ALA A 400 13.37 3.66 26.53
N ASN A 401 13.22 3.71 27.85
CA ASN A 401 11.95 4.04 28.50
C ASN A 401 11.48 5.47 28.20
N VAL A 402 12.40 6.42 27.99
CA VAL A 402 12.03 7.79 27.56
C VAL A 402 11.35 7.76 26.20
N LEU A 403 11.92 7.04 25.21
CA LEU A 403 11.31 6.91 23.88
C LEU A 403 9.99 6.16 23.95
N ARG A 404 9.96 5.04 24.67
CA ARG A 404 8.76 4.23 24.92
C ARG A 404 7.60 5.08 25.46
N LYS A 405 7.86 5.92 26.47
CA LYS A 405 6.84 6.79 27.06
C LYS A 405 6.25 7.77 26.04
N MET A 406 7.09 8.40 25.24
CA MET A 406 6.65 9.37 24.23
C MET A 406 5.89 8.71 23.07
N ILE A 407 6.36 7.56 22.60
CA ILE A 407 5.82 6.85 21.43
C ILE A 407 4.53 6.11 21.77
N LEU A 408 4.44 5.51 22.95
CA LEU A 408 3.25 4.77 23.40
C LEU A 408 2.27 5.65 24.21
N GLY A 409 2.62 6.90 24.53
CA GLY A 409 1.78 7.79 25.34
C GLY A 409 1.66 7.37 26.80
N ILE A 410 2.73 6.80 27.36
CA ILE A 410 2.74 6.38 28.76
C ILE A 410 3.11 7.60 29.61
N GLU A 411 2.24 7.96 30.55
CA GLU A 411 2.37 9.14 31.41
C GLU A 411 2.35 10.49 30.64
N GLY A 412 1.81 10.53 29.41
CA GLY A 412 1.77 11.77 28.62
C GLY A 412 1.08 11.63 27.26
N SER A 413 1.31 12.60 26.38
CA SER A 413 0.81 12.60 25.01
C SER A 413 1.50 11.53 24.16
N ASN A 414 0.75 10.87 23.28
CA ASN A 414 1.26 9.89 22.33
C ASN A 414 1.65 10.57 21.00
N ILE A 415 2.95 10.72 20.76
CA ILE A 415 3.47 11.41 19.58
C ILE A 415 3.06 10.73 18.26
N LEU A 416 3.00 9.40 18.26
CA LEU A 416 2.65 8.64 17.05
C LEU A 416 1.16 8.77 16.73
N VAL A 417 0.28 8.67 17.73
CA VAL A 417 -1.15 8.93 17.57
C VAL A 417 -1.41 10.36 17.10
N ASP A 418 -0.75 11.35 17.71
CA ASP A 418 -0.88 12.75 17.31
C ASP A 418 -0.48 12.96 15.84
N MET A 419 0.60 12.32 15.40
CA MET A 419 1.09 12.37 14.03
C MET A 419 0.15 11.66 13.05
N LEU A 420 -0.36 10.47 13.38
CA LEU A 420 -1.28 9.71 12.53
C LEU A 420 -2.61 10.45 12.35
N ILE A 421 -3.15 11.05 13.42
CA ILE A 421 -4.36 11.89 13.32
C ILE A 421 -4.08 13.13 12.45
N ALA A 422 -2.93 13.79 12.63
CA ALA A 422 -2.56 14.93 11.80
C ALA A 422 -2.43 14.52 10.32
N LYS A 423 -1.78 13.38 10.04
CA LYS A 423 -1.63 12.81 8.70
C LYS A 423 -2.98 12.59 8.02
N GLU A 424 -3.94 11.99 8.71
CA GLU A 424 -5.29 11.77 8.17
C GLU A 424 -6.01 13.07 7.83
N VAL A 425 -5.83 14.14 8.61
CA VAL A 425 -6.40 15.46 8.29
C VAL A 425 -5.72 16.05 7.06
N LEU A 426 -4.40 15.94 6.95
CA LEU A 426 -3.63 16.41 5.79
C LEU A 426 -3.86 15.58 4.52
N GLN A 427 -4.42 14.38 4.62
CA GLN A 427 -4.76 13.56 3.45
C GLN A 427 -6.19 13.80 2.95
N GLN A 428 -7.02 14.55 3.68
CA GLN A 428 -8.36 14.90 3.24
C GLN A 428 -8.34 15.90 2.07
N LYS A 429 -9.42 15.91 1.28
CA LYS A 429 -9.56 16.63 0.00
C LYS A 429 -9.19 18.13 0.02
N ASP A 430 -9.19 18.77 1.18
CA ASP A 430 -8.81 20.18 1.35
C ASP A 430 -7.29 20.43 1.34
N PHE A 431 -6.47 19.38 1.43
CA PHE A 431 -5.00 19.45 1.39
C PHE A 431 -4.41 18.59 0.25
N SER A 432 -5.18 17.64 -0.28
CA SER A 432 -4.79 16.83 -1.44
C SER A 432 -5.17 17.50 -2.77
N PHE A 433 -4.27 18.29 -3.33
CA PHE A 433 -4.12 18.29 -4.78
C PHE A 433 -2.98 17.32 -5.11
N PHE A 434 -3.22 16.47 -6.09
CA PHE A 434 -2.27 15.42 -6.50
C PHE A 434 -0.90 16.04 -6.81
N LEU A 435 0.16 15.27 -6.54
CA LEU A 435 1.55 15.51 -6.98
C LEU A 435 1.58 16.24 -8.33
N PRO A 436 2.48 17.22 -8.53
CA PRO A 436 2.46 18.07 -9.72
C PRO A 436 2.47 17.22 -10.99
N CYS A 437 1.28 17.07 -11.59
CA CYS A 437 1.11 16.57 -12.94
C CYS A 437 1.67 17.63 -13.88
N ASP A 438 2.50 17.19 -14.82
CA ASP A 438 3.10 18.04 -15.85
C ASP A 438 2.02 18.91 -16.51
N LYS A 439 2.29 20.22 -16.62
CA LYS A 439 1.37 21.23 -17.16
C LYS A 439 1.06 21.07 -18.66
N SER A 440 1.26 19.89 -19.25
CA SER A 440 0.95 19.58 -20.65
C SER A 440 -0.46 19.02 -20.86
N CYS A 441 -1.21 18.65 -19.81
CA CYS A 441 -2.54 18.02 -19.94
C CYS A 441 -3.73 18.93 -19.56
N ARG A 442 -3.68 20.22 -19.92
CA ARG A 442 -4.87 21.09 -19.96
C ARG A 442 -4.96 21.83 -21.30
N LYS A 443 -5.42 21.11 -22.33
CA LYS A 443 -6.06 21.72 -23.50
C LYS A 443 -7.47 21.17 -23.60
N GLY A 444 -8.45 22.06 -23.69
CA GLY A 444 -9.83 21.72 -24.04
C GLY A 444 -10.87 22.00 -22.95
N ARG A 445 -11.03 23.26 -22.53
CA ARG A 445 -12.37 23.74 -22.17
C ARG A 445 -12.86 24.56 -23.36
N VAL A 446 -13.79 23.98 -24.11
CA VAL A 446 -14.58 24.69 -25.11
C VAL A 446 -15.59 25.54 -24.32
N GLU A 447 -15.46 26.85 -24.42
CA GLU A 447 -16.49 27.80 -23.98
C GLU A 447 -17.68 27.70 -24.95
N TYR A 448 -18.86 27.37 -24.43
CA TYR A 448 -20.11 27.62 -25.15
C TYR A 448 -20.54 29.06 -24.83
N LYS A 449 -20.62 29.88 -25.88
CA LYS A 449 -21.37 31.14 -25.89
C LYS A 449 -22.82 30.89 -26.18
#